data_AF-A0A259AWH8-F1
#
_entry.id   AF-A0A259AWH8-F1
#
_cell.length_a   1.000
_cell.length_b   1.000
_cell.length_c   1.000
_cell.angle_alpha   90.00
_cell.angle_beta   90.00
_cell.angle_gamma   90.00
#
_symmetry.space_group_name_H-M   'P 1'
#
loop_
_entity.id
_entity.type
_entity.pdbx_description
1 polymer ?
#
loop_
_entity_poly.entity_id
_entity_poly.type
_entity_poly.pdbx_seq_one_letter_code
_entity_poly.pdbx_strand_id
1 'polypeptide(L)'
;MSDYDRNVAGRYGTTVTRSEAAIDQGLRSYMLSVYNYMTLGLAITGLAALGVFMLSVTTDPSQAAGQVAGGIMLTKFGYALFVSPLKWVVMLAPLAAVFFLSFRIQNMSVGAAQATFWVYAGLVGVSLATIFLVYTHESVVRVFFITA
;
A
#
# COMPACT_ATOMS: atom_id res chain seq x y z
N MET A 1 -17.95 -28.27 65.30
CA MET A 1 -18.10 -26.92 64.71
C MET A 1 -17.07 -26.78 63.62
N SER A 2 -17.46 -26.19 62.50
CA SER A 2 -16.59 -25.66 61.43
C SER A 2 -16.02 -26.68 60.43
N ASP A 3 -16.88 -27.15 59.52
CA ASP A 3 -16.46 -27.32 58.13
C ASP A 3 -16.96 -26.08 57.37
N TYR A 4 -16.08 -25.08 57.28
CA TYR A 4 -16.30 -23.96 56.39
C TYR A 4 -16.22 -24.47 54.96
N ASP A 5 -17.38 -24.58 54.32
CA ASP A 5 -17.55 -24.57 52.87
C ASP A 5 -16.86 -23.33 52.29
N ARG A 6 -15.56 -23.45 52.03
CA ARG A 6 -14.70 -22.41 51.49
C ARG A 6 -14.16 -22.83 50.14
N ASN A 7 -15.04 -23.24 49.22
CA ASN A 7 -14.61 -23.53 47.84
C ASN A 7 -15.67 -23.32 46.74
N VAL A 8 -16.64 -22.42 46.95
CA VAL A 8 -17.63 -22.03 45.92
C VAL A 8 -17.25 -20.70 45.23
N ALA A 9 -16.00 -20.24 45.35
CA ALA A 9 -15.52 -18.99 44.74
C ALA A 9 -14.44 -19.19 43.65
N GLY A 10 -14.19 -20.42 43.17
CA GLY A 10 -13.07 -20.73 42.27
C GLY A 10 -13.41 -21.01 40.80
N ARG A 11 -14.69 -21.06 40.40
CA ARG A 11 -15.09 -21.52 39.05
C ARG A 11 -15.65 -20.45 38.13
N TYR A 12 -16.04 -19.30 38.67
CA TYR A 12 -16.59 -18.20 37.87
C TYR A 12 -15.51 -17.30 37.26
N GLY A 13 -14.37 -17.11 37.94
CA GLY A 13 -13.25 -16.29 37.44
C GLY A 13 -12.49 -16.94 36.28
N THR A 14 -12.24 -18.25 36.34
CA THR A 14 -11.42 -18.97 35.34
C THR A 14 -12.06 -19.03 33.95
N THR A 15 -13.38 -19.05 33.88
CA THR A 15 -14.13 -19.06 32.61
C THR A 15 -14.15 -17.67 31.97
N VAL A 16 -14.27 -16.61 32.78
CA VAL A 16 -14.21 -15.21 32.33
C VAL A 16 -12.80 -14.86 31.84
N THR A 17 -11.75 -15.20 32.58
CA THR A 17 -10.34 -14.96 32.17
C THR A 17 -9.96 -15.70 30.88
N ARG A 18 -10.51 -16.91 30.64
CA ARG A 18 -10.31 -17.64 29.38
C ARG A 18 -11.02 -16.99 28.20
N SER A 19 -12.19 -16.38 28.43
CA SER A 19 -12.92 -15.65 27.40
C SER A 19 -12.26 -14.32 27.03
N GLU A 20 -11.76 -13.58 28.01
CA GLU A 20 -10.99 -12.34 27.79
C GLU A 20 -9.70 -12.61 27.01
N ALA A 21 -8.91 -13.62 27.43
CA ALA A 21 -7.68 -13.98 26.74
C ALA A 21 -7.90 -14.48 25.29
N ALA A 22 -9.02 -15.13 25.00
CA ALA A 22 -9.37 -15.56 23.64
C ALA A 22 -9.78 -14.37 22.75
N ILE A 23 -10.49 -13.39 23.31
CA ILE A 23 -10.87 -12.15 22.61
C ILE A 23 -9.62 -11.33 22.26
N ASP A 24 -8.68 -11.20 23.19
CA ASP A 24 -7.41 -10.47 22.98
C ASP A 24 -6.56 -11.09 21.86
N GLN A 25 -6.52 -12.42 21.77
CA GLN A 25 -5.83 -13.13 20.69
C GLN A 25 -6.51 -12.88 19.33
N GLY A 26 -7.83 -12.87 19.28
CA GLY A 26 -8.60 -12.53 18.08
C GLY A 26 -8.32 -11.11 17.61
N LEU A 27 -8.33 -10.13 18.52
CA LEU A 27 -8.04 -8.75 18.19
C LEU A 27 -6.58 -8.56 17.71
N ARG A 28 -5.61 -9.18 18.38
CA ARG A 28 -4.21 -9.13 17.97
C ARG A 28 -4.01 -9.73 16.58
N SER A 29 -4.57 -10.90 16.32
CA SER A 29 -4.45 -11.56 15.01
C SER A 29 -5.11 -10.74 13.89
N TYR A 30 -6.27 -10.14 14.16
CA TYR A 30 -6.90 -9.20 13.24
C TYR A 30 -6.00 -8.00 12.95
N MET A 31 -5.49 -7.31 13.99
CA MET A 31 -4.62 -6.15 13.82
C MET A 31 -3.33 -6.48 13.06
N LEU A 32 -2.69 -7.61 13.37
CA LEU A 32 -1.51 -8.09 12.64
C LEU A 32 -1.81 -8.32 11.15
N SER A 33 -2.99 -8.87 10.84
CA SER A 33 -3.40 -9.05 9.45
C SER A 33 -3.52 -7.70 8.73
N VAL A 34 -4.14 -6.71 9.37
CA VAL A 34 -4.31 -5.35 8.81
C VAL A 34 -2.93 -4.72 8.56
N TYR A 35 -2.02 -4.80 9.52
CA TYR A 35 -0.66 -4.28 9.36
C TYR A 35 0.09 -4.97 8.22
N ASN A 36 -0.01 -6.30 8.10
CA ASN A 36 0.58 -7.03 6.99
C ASN A 36 0.04 -6.56 5.64
N TYR A 37 -1.28 -6.34 5.51
CA TYR A 37 -1.87 -5.79 4.28
C TYR A 37 -1.34 -4.38 3.96
N MET A 38 -1.25 -3.50 4.96
CA MET A 38 -0.77 -2.14 4.75
C MET A 38 0.71 -2.10 4.38
N THR A 39 1.56 -2.89 5.07
CA THR A 39 2.98 -3.01 4.75
C THR A 39 3.21 -3.55 3.35
N LEU A 40 2.46 -4.59 2.95
CA LEU A 40 2.54 -5.13 1.59
C LEU A 40 2.02 -4.13 0.55
N GLY A 41 0.95 -3.39 0.84
CA GLY A 41 0.43 -2.35 -0.05
C GLY A 41 1.45 -1.22 -0.27
N LEU A 42 2.11 -0.78 0.80
CA LEU A 42 3.19 0.19 0.74
C LEU A 42 4.37 -0.33 -0.10
N ALA A 43 4.79 -1.58 0.13
CA ALA A 43 5.87 -2.21 -0.63
C ALA A 43 5.53 -2.30 -2.13
N ILE A 44 4.31 -2.72 -2.49
CA ILE A 44 3.84 -2.76 -3.88
C ILE A 44 3.86 -1.37 -4.51
N THR A 45 3.40 -0.36 -3.78
CA THR A 45 3.39 1.04 -4.25
C THR A 45 4.82 1.51 -4.55
N GLY A 46 5.76 1.30 -3.63
CA GLY A 46 7.16 1.69 -3.81
C GLY A 46 7.83 0.94 -4.96
N LEU A 47 7.61 -0.37 -5.08
CA LEU A 47 8.17 -1.20 -6.15
C LEU A 47 7.60 -0.84 -7.52
N ALA A 48 6.29 -0.57 -7.61
CA ALA A 48 5.67 -0.12 -8.85
C ALA A 48 6.23 1.25 -9.29
N ALA A 49 6.37 2.20 -8.35
CA ALA A 49 6.96 3.50 -8.63
C ALA A 49 8.40 3.38 -9.14
N LEU A 50 9.22 2.58 -8.45
CA LEU A 50 10.60 2.33 -8.83
C LEU A 50 10.71 1.65 -10.21
N GLY A 51 9.91 0.62 -10.45
CA GLY A 51 9.89 -0.11 -11.72
C GLY A 51 9.49 0.78 -12.88
N VAL A 52 8.45 1.61 -12.72
CA VAL A 52 8.04 2.58 -13.74
C VAL A 52 9.16 3.58 -14.00
N PHE A 53 9.81 4.10 -12.96
CA PHE A 53 10.94 5.01 -13.13
C PHE A 53 12.09 4.35 -13.92
N MET A 54 12.53 3.15 -13.52
CA MET A 54 13.60 2.40 -14.19
C MET A 54 13.31 2.15 -15.68
N LEU A 55 12.05 1.88 -16.04
CA LEU A 55 11.65 1.71 -17.44
C LEU A 55 11.52 3.03 -18.21
N SER A 56 11.37 4.14 -17.50
CA SER A 56 11.09 5.44 -18.09
C SER A 56 12.34 6.25 -18.43
N VAL A 57 13.46 6.03 -17.73
CA VAL A 57 14.70 6.79 -17.92
C VAL A 57 15.75 5.96 -18.65
N THR A 58 16.62 6.63 -19.41
CA THR A 58 17.76 5.99 -20.09
C THR A 58 19.00 6.86 -20.00
N THR A 59 20.18 6.23 -20.04
CA THR A 59 21.47 6.91 -20.16
C THR A 59 22.04 6.84 -21.58
N ASP A 60 21.40 6.07 -22.48
CA ASP A 60 21.78 5.95 -23.88
C ASP A 60 21.02 6.99 -24.73
N PRO A 61 21.71 7.97 -25.34
CA PRO A 61 21.09 8.97 -26.21
C PRO A 61 20.36 8.38 -27.42
N SER A 62 20.75 7.19 -27.89
CA SER A 62 20.11 6.54 -29.06
C SER A 62 18.68 6.08 -28.78
N GLN A 63 18.37 5.81 -27.51
CA GLN A 63 17.05 5.35 -27.04
C GLN A 63 16.20 6.50 -26.48
N ALA A 64 16.73 7.71 -26.46
CA ALA A 64 16.05 8.87 -25.91
C ALA A 64 14.93 9.34 -26.86
N ALA A 65 13.69 9.36 -26.34
CA ALA A 65 12.52 9.91 -27.03
C ALA A 65 12.28 11.39 -26.69
N GLY A 66 12.88 11.87 -25.60
CA GLY A 66 12.82 13.26 -25.18
C GLY A 66 13.65 13.47 -23.91
N GLN A 67 13.81 14.73 -23.52
CA GLN A 67 14.53 15.10 -22.32
C GLN A 67 13.64 15.98 -21.45
N VAL A 68 13.74 15.83 -20.13
CA VAL A 68 13.04 16.66 -19.14
C VAL A 68 14.04 17.49 -18.33
N ALA A 69 13.51 18.33 -17.44
CA ALA A 69 14.32 19.18 -16.55
C ALA A 69 15.41 18.37 -15.83
N GLY A 70 16.57 18.98 -15.63
CA GLY A 70 17.74 18.32 -15.01
C GLY A 70 18.52 17.40 -15.95
N GLY A 71 18.22 17.40 -17.25
CA GLY A 71 18.97 16.66 -18.26
C GLY A 71 18.62 15.17 -18.35
N ILE A 72 17.57 14.74 -17.66
CA ILE A 72 17.12 13.34 -17.63
C ILE A 72 16.54 12.96 -18.99
N MET A 73 17.09 11.93 -19.62
CA MET A 73 16.60 11.39 -20.89
C MET A 73 15.52 10.34 -20.63
N LEU A 74 14.40 10.48 -21.35
CA LEU A 74 13.27 9.56 -21.26
C LEU A 74 13.29 8.56 -22.41
N THR A 75 12.95 7.30 -22.10
CA THR A 75 12.59 6.30 -23.10
C THR A 75 11.26 6.66 -23.77
N LYS A 76 10.89 5.98 -24.85
CA LYS A 76 9.56 6.12 -25.46
C LYS A 76 8.43 5.87 -24.46
N PHE A 77 8.63 4.91 -23.55
CA PHE A 77 7.69 4.61 -22.47
C PHE A 77 7.58 5.78 -21.48
N GLY A 78 8.71 6.30 -20.99
CA GLY A 78 8.72 7.43 -20.06
C GLY A 78 8.13 8.70 -20.67
N TYR A 79 8.43 8.97 -21.94
CA TYR A 79 7.86 10.10 -22.67
C TYR A 79 6.33 9.98 -22.80
N ALA A 80 5.82 8.78 -23.13
CA ALA A 80 4.39 8.52 -23.18
C ALA A 80 3.74 8.74 -21.80
N LEU A 81 4.33 8.24 -20.73
CA LEU A 81 3.74 8.30 -19.40
C LEU A 81 3.74 9.71 -18.79
N PHE A 82 4.80 10.48 -18.99
CA PHE A 82 5.01 11.74 -18.27
C PHE A 82 4.77 13.00 -19.11
N VAL A 83 4.94 12.94 -20.43
CA VAL A 83 4.86 14.12 -21.31
C VAL A 83 3.59 14.11 -22.15
N SER A 84 3.22 12.95 -22.69
CA SER A 84 2.07 12.82 -23.59
C SER A 84 0.72 13.04 -22.86
N PRO A 85 -0.40 13.17 -23.60
CA PRO A 85 -1.73 13.25 -23.01
C PRO A 85 -2.09 12.09 -22.08
N LEU A 86 -1.43 10.92 -22.22
CA LEU A 86 -1.62 9.77 -21.33
C LEU A 86 -1.30 10.11 -19.86
N LYS A 87 -0.45 11.11 -19.60
CA LYS A 87 -0.14 11.56 -18.23
C LYS A 87 -1.38 11.92 -17.42
N TRP A 88 -2.39 12.49 -18.07
CA TRP A 88 -3.65 12.87 -17.41
C TRP A 88 -4.44 11.65 -16.98
N VAL A 89 -4.41 10.59 -17.78
CA VAL A 89 -5.04 9.31 -17.43
C VAL A 89 -4.33 8.73 -16.21
N VAL A 90 -3.00 8.67 -16.21
CA VAL A 90 -2.22 8.14 -15.08
C VAL A 90 -2.43 8.95 -13.81
N MET A 91 -2.47 10.28 -13.92
CA MET A 91 -2.69 11.19 -12.79
C MET A 91 -4.11 11.09 -12.22
N LEU A 92 -5.12 10.93 -13.06
CA LEU A 92 -6.52 10.85 -12.63
C LEU A 92 -6.96 9.42 -12.28
N ALA A 93 -6.20 8.40 -12.66
CA ALA A 93 -6.57 7.01 -12.44
C ALA A 93 -6.73 6.64 -10.95
N PRO A 94 -5.85 7.05 -10.01
CA PRO A 94 -6.07 6.81 -8.59
C PRO A 94 -7.40 7.42 -8.09
N LEU A 95 -7.73 8.64 -8.54
CA LEU A 95 -8.98 9.30 -8.20
C LEU A 95 -10.20 8.54 -8.75
N ALA A 96 -10.13 8.11 -10.01
CA ALA A 96 -11.18 7.29 -10.62
C ALA A 96 -11.37 5.95 -9.88
N ALA A 97 -10.27 5.32 -9.43
CA ALA A 97 -10.31 4.10 -8.64
C ALA A 97 -10.97 4.32 -7.27
N VAL A 98 -10.72 5.46 -6.62
CA VAL A 98 -11.41 5.85 -5.38
C VAL A 98 -12.92 5.97 -5.62
N PHE A 99 -13.37 6.67 -6.66
CA PHE A 99 -14.80 6.77 -6.97
C PHE A 99 -15.42 5.40 -7.26
N PHE A 100 -14.74 4.56 -8.04
CA PHE A 100 -15.20 3.20 -8.30
C PHE A 100 -15.37 2.40 -7.01
N LEU A 101 -14.38 2.43 -6.12
CA LEU A 101 -14.44 1.76 -4.82
C LEU A 101 -15.58 2.32 -3.96
N SER A 102 -15.78 3.63 -3.91
CA SER A 102 -16.88 4.25 -3.15
C SER A 102 -18.25 3.71 -3.54
N PHE A 103 -18.49 3.44 -4.82
CA PHE A 103 -19.77 2.89 -5.29
C PHE A 103 -19.88 1.37 -5.11
N ARG A 104 -18.76 0.65 -5.23
CA ARG A 104 -18.78 -0.81 -5.33
C ARG A 104 -18.51 -1.53 -4.01
N ILE A 105 -17.81 -0.91 -3.06
CA ILE A 105 -17.24 -1.60 -1.89
C ILE A 105 -18.26 -2.40 -1.07
N GLN A 106 -19.49 -1.88 -0.93
CA GLN A 106 -20.55 -2.54 -0.16
C GLN A 106 -21.07 -3.84 -0.78
N ASN A 107 -20.79 -4.07 -2.07
CA ASN A 107 -21.27 -5.21 -2.83
C ASN A 107 -20.11 -6.11 -3.31
N MET A 108 -18.90 -5.95 -2.76
CA MET A 108 -17.73 -6.72 -3.16
C MET A 108 -17.51 -7.93 -2.25
N SER A 109 -17.17 -9.07 -2.85
CA SER A 109 -16.62 -10.19 -2.09
C SER A 109 -15.24 -9.82 -1.53
N VAL A 110 -14.81 -10.52 -0.48
CA VAL A 110 -13.50 -10.29 0.15
C VAL A 110 -12.36 -10.40 -0.87
N GLY A 111 -12.38 -11.41 -1.73
CA GLY A 111 -11.37 -11.60 -2.77
C GLY A 111 -11.35 -10.46 -3.80
N ALA A 112 -12.53 -9.96 -4.20
CA ALA A 112 -12.61 -8.82 -5.11
C ALA A 112 -12.07 -7.53 -4.46
N ALA A 113 -12.36 -7.31 -3.18
CA ALA A 113 -11.84 -6.17 -2.43
C ALA A 113 -10.32 -6.22 -2.31
N GLN A 114 -9.75 -7.39 -2.00
CA GLN A 114 -8.31 -7.61 -1.95
C GLN A 114 -7.64 -7.38 -3.31
N ALA A 115 -8.18 -7.95 -4.39
CA ALA A 115 -7.64 -7.75 -5.74
C ALA A 115 -7.66 -6.26 -6.12
N THR A 116 -8.75 -5.56 -5.82
CA THR A 116 -8.87 -4.14 -6.14
C THR A 116 -7.92 -3.30 -5.29
N PHE A 117 -7.69 -3.66 -4.02
CA PHE A 117 -6.68 -3.03 -3.17
C PHE A 117 -5.27 -3.18 -3.76
N TRP A 118 -4.87 -4.37 -4.22
CA TRP A 118 -3.55 -4.59 -4.83
C TRP A 118 -3.38 -3.81 -6.13
N VAL A 119 -4.41 -3.79 -6.99
CA VAL A 119 -4.42 -2.97 -8.20
C VAL A 119 -4.31 -1.49 -7.88
N TYR A 120 -5.07 -1.02 -6.88
CA TYR A 120 -5.02 0.36 -6.43
C TYR A 120 -3.65 0.75 -5.88
N ALA A 121 -3.02 -0.09 -5.06
CA ALA A 121 -1.66 0.14 -4.55
C ALA A 121 -0.64 0.26 -5.70
N GLY A 122 -0.69 -0.65 -6.68
CA GLY A 122 0.15 -0.56 -7.87
C GLY A 122 -0.10 0.71 -8.68
N LEU A 123 -1.37 1.08 -8.87
CA LEU A 123 -1.78 2.28 -9.60
C LEU A 123 -1.27 3.58 -8.95
N VAL A 124 -1.38 3.68 -7.62
CA VAL A 124 -0.80 4.78 -6.85
C VAL A 124 0.72 4.82 -7.05
N GLY A 125 1.40 3.67 -7.05
CA GLY A 125 2.83 3.59 -7.33
C GLY A 125 3.20 4.12 -8.71
N VAL A 126 2.49 3.70 -9.76
CA VAL A 126 2.66 4.22 -11.13
C VAL A 126 2.49 5.74 -11.16
N SER A 127 1.46 6.27 -10.48
CA SER A 127 1.22 7.71 -10.40
C SER A 127 2.31 8.48 -9.64
N LEU A 128 2.92 7.87 -8.62
CA LEU A 128 3.98 8.50 -7.80
C LEU A 128 5.38 8.36 -8.41
N ALA A 129 5.55 7.59 -9.49
CA ALA A 129 6.83 7.43 -10.17
C ALA A 129 7.46 8.78 -10.61
N THR A 130 6.64 9.81 -10.83
CA THR A 130 7.10 11.17 -11.16
C THR A 130 7.99 11.79 -10.08
N ILE A 131 7.85 11.37 -8.81
CA ILE A 131 8.66 11.91 -7.70
C ILE A 131 10.15 11.63 -7.91
N PHE A 132 10.51 10.48 -8.48
CA PHE A 132 11.90 10.12 -8.78
C PHE A 132 12.52 10.96 -9.90
N LEU A 133 11.72 11.67 -10.71
CA LEU A 133 12.22 12.61 -11.72
C LEU A 133 12.54 13.98 -11.13
N VAL A 134 12.00 14.31 -9.95
CA VAL A 134 12.11 15.64 -9.33
C VAL A 134 13.07 15.62 -8.14
N TYR A 135 13.07 14.54 -7.35
CA TYR A 135 13.87 14.41 -6.14
C TYR A 135 14.98 13.36 -6.30
N THR A 136 16.04 13.49 -5.49
CA THR A 136 17.12 12.50 -5.49
C THR A 136 16.65 11.18 -4.87
N HIS A 137 17.18 10.07 -5.37
CA HIS A 137 16.88 8.73 -4.84
C HIS A 137 17.17 8.63 -3.34
N GLU A 138 18.25 9.25 -2.87
CA GLU A 138 18.60 9.27 -1.45
C GLU A 138 17.51 9.95 -0.61
N SER A 139 17.01 11.12 -1.04
CA SER A 139 15.93 11.81 -0.33
C SER A 139 14.65 10.99 -0.29
N VAL A 140 14.28 10.35 -1.40
CA VAL A 140 13.08 9.51 -1.48
C VAL A 140 13.19 8.31 -0.54
N VAL A 141 14.30 7.58 -0.59
CA VAL A 141 14.53 6.41 0.27
C VAL A 141 14.57 6.81 1.74
N ARG A 142 15.26 7.91 2.07
CA ARG A 142 15.35 8.42 3.45
C ARG A 142 13.97 8.75 4.01
N VAL A 143 13.16 9.53 3.29
CA VAL A 143 11.82 9.92 3.76
C VAL A 143 10.91 8.70 3.88
N PHE A 144 10.97 7.78 2.90
CA PHE A 144 10.19 6.54 2.93
C PHE A 144 10.43 5.75 4.22
N PHE A 145 11.69 5.45 4.55
CA PHE A 145 12.03 4.68 5.77
C PHE A 145 11.90 5.47 7.07
N ILE A 146 11.85 6.80 7.04
CA ILE A 146 11.49 7.60 8.22
C ILE A 146 9.99 7.44 8.55
N THR A 147 9.15 7.28 7.53
CA THR A 147 7.69 7.22 7.68
C THR A 147 7.10 5.81 7.75
N ALA A 148 7.87 4.80 7.33
CA ALA A 148 7.48 3.39 7.30
C ALA A 148 7.64 2.73 8.68
#